data_AF-A0A3S4FJE9-F1
#
_entry.id   AF-A0A3S4FJE9-F1
#
_cell.length_a   1.000
_cell.length_b   1.000
_cell.length_c   1.000
_cell.angle_alpha   90.00
_cell.angle_beta   90.00
_cell.angle_gamma   90.00
#
_symmetry.space_group_name_H-M   'P 1'
#
loop_
_entity.id
_entity.type
_entity.pdbx_description
1 polymer ?
#
loop_
_entity_poly.entity_id
_entity_poly.type
_entity_poly.pdbx_seq_one_letter_code
_entity_poly.pdbx_strand_id
1 'polypeptide(L)' 'MKHISPEGELLQTSFGTGMGHDLDFYRHIPLTSMPYGQAMAMLCLTEYLRNYF' A
#
# COMPACT_ATOMS: atom_id res chain seq x y z
N MET A 1 -6.07 0.67 12.34
CA MET A 1 -5.81 -0.30 11.25
C MET A 1 -7.09 -0.57 10.48
N LYS A 2 -7.49 0.30 9.54
CA LYS A 2 -8.76 0.11 8.79
C LYS A 2 -8.61 -0.75 7.53
N HIS A 3 -7.40 -0.80 6.97
CA HIS A 3 -7.12 -1.43 5.67
C HIS A 3 -6.09 -2.57 5.77
N ILE A 4 -5.77 -3.04 6.96
CA ILE A 4 -4.97 -4.26 7.15
C ILE A 4 -5.95 -5.37 7.53
N SER A 5 -6.02 -6.43 6.73
CA SER A 5 -6.90 -7.58 6.98
C SER A 5 -6.43 -8.39 8.20
N PRO A 6 -7.25 -9.30 8.75
CA PRO A 6 -6.84 -10.21 9.83
C PRO A 6 -5.63 -11.08 9.47
N GLU A 7 -5.42 -11.36 8.19
CA GLU A 7 -4.29 -12.13 7.65
C GLU A 7 -3.03 -11.29 7.48
N GLY A 8 -3.09 -9.99 7.77
CA GLY A 8 -1.98 -9.06 7.64
C GLY A 8 -1.83 -8.44 6.25
N GLU A 9 -2.86 -8.51 5.39
CA GLU A 9 -2.81 -7.90 4.06
C GLU A 9 -3.24 -6.43 4.09
N LEU A 10 -2.34 -5.51 3.69
CA LEU A 10 -2.70 -4.15 3.29
C LEU A 10 -3.56 -4.11 2.00
N LEU A 11 -4.85 -3.88 2.20
CA LEU A 11 -5.87 -3.67 1.17
C LEU A 11 -5.74 -2.29 0.51
N GLN A 12 -6.47 -2.09 -0.60
CA GLN A 12 -6.50 -0.82 -1.35
C GLN A 12 -5.13 -0.39 -1.89
N THR A 13 -4.25 -1.35 -2.15
CA THR A 13 -2.94 -1.11 -2.76
C THR A 13 -3.06 -1.17 -4.28
N SER A 14 -2.55 -0.17 -5.01
CA SER A 14 -2.50 -0.22 -6.48
C SER A 14 -1.61 -1.36 -6.95
N PHE A 15 -1.85 -1.89 -8.14
CA PHE A 15 -0.94 -2.80 -8.83
C PHE A 15 0.37 -2.11 -9.23
N GLY A 16 1.34 -2.88 -9.72
CA GLY A 16 2.61 -2.35 -10.19
C GLY A 16 2.40 -1.30 -11.27
N THR A 17 2.89 -0.07 -11.01
CA THR A 17 2.66 1.09 -11.85
C THR A 17 3.87 1.40 -12.72
N GLY A 18 3.74 1.20 -14.03
CA GLY A 18 4.72 1.65 -15.02
C GLY A 18 4.60 3.15 -15.36
N MET A 19 5.33 3.58 -16.38
CA MET A 19 5.17 4.93 -16.94
C MET A 19 3.95 4.97 -17.87
N GLY A 20 2.98 5.82 -17.56
CA GLY A 20 1.79 6.04 -18.38
C GLY A 20 2.00 7.15 -19.41
N HIS A 21 1.20 7.12 -20.48
CA HIS A 21 1.19 8.19 -21.48
C HIS A 21 0.26 9.36 -21.13
N ASP A 22 -0.66 9.15 -20.19
CA ASP A 22 -1.64 10.12 -19.71
C ASP A 22 -2.06 9.83 -18.26
N LEU A 23 -2.96 10.67 -17.73
CA LEU A 23 -3.48 10.52 -16.36
C LEU A 23 -4.50 9.38 -16.22
N ASP A 24 -5.19 9.00 -17.31
CA ASP A 24 -6.19 7.94 -17.26
C ASP A 24 -5.53 6.58 -17.03
N PHE A 25 -4.31 6.37 -17.53
CA PHE A 25 -3.49 5.21 -17.17
C PHE A 25 -3.42 4.99 -15.66
N TYR A 26 -3.06 6.02 -14.89
CA TYR A 26 -2.87 5.93 -13.44
C TYR A 26 -4.19 5.76 -12.68
N ARG A 27 -5.29 6.34 -13.18
CA ARG A 27 -6.63 6.24 -12.57
C ARG A 27 -7.22 4.84 -12.65
N HIS A 28 -6.83 4.06 -13.67
CA HIS A 28 -7.39 2.73 -13.93
C HIS A 28 -6.49 1.58 -13.46
N ILE A 29 -5.44 1.86 -12.69
CA ILE A 29 -4.58 0.81 -12.14
C ILE A 29 -5.40 -0.03 -11.15
N PRO A 30 -5.47 -1.36 -11.33
CA PRO A 30 -6.28 -2.21 -10.46
C PRO A 30 -5.73 -2.20 -9.03
N LEU A 31 -6.62 -2.43 -8.06
CA LEU A 31 -6.25 -2.60 -6.66
C LEU A 31 -6.11 -4.08 -6.34
N THR A 32 -4.98 -4.50 -5.77
CA THR A 32 -4.74 -5.89 -5.36
C THR A 32 -3.58 -5.99 -4.37
N SER A 33 -3.41 -7.17 -3.78
CA SER A 33 -2.31 -7.46 -2.86
C SER A 33 -0.96 -7.30 -3.53
N MET A 34 -0.06 -6.58 -2.86
CA MET A 34 1.26 -6.24 -3.37
C MET A 34 2.32 -6.33 -2.27
N PRO A 35 3.52 -6.93 -2.55
CA PRO A 35 4.59 -7.02 -1.57
C PRO A 35 5.04 -5.66 -1.02
N TYR A 36 5.08 -4.63 -1.88
CA TYR A 36 5.44 -3.27 -1.44
C TYR A 36 4.39 -2.66 -0.51
N GLY A 37 3.12 -3.06 -0.61
CA GLY A 37 2.07 -2.61 0.31
C GLY A 37 2.38 -3.02 1.75
N GLN A 38 2.71 -4.31 1.95
CA GLN A 38 3.09 -4.80 3.28
C GLN A 38 4.39 -4.17 3.78
N ALA A 39 5.40 -4.06 2.91
CA ALA A 39 6.67 -3.44 3.28
C ALA A 39 6.49 -1.98 3.75
N MET A 40 5.69 -1.19 3.03
CA MET A 40 5.40 0.19 3.42
C MET A 40 4.56 0.27 4.71
N ALA A 41 3.59 -0.63 4.90
CA ALA A 41 2.84 -0.71 6.15
C ALA A 41 3.77 -0.99 7.34
N MET A 42 4.69 -1.95 7.21
CA MET A 42 5.68 -2.26 8.25
C MET A 42 6.55 -1.05 8.59
N LEU A 43 7.07 -0.36 7.58
CA LEU A 43 7.90 0.84 7.78
C LEU A 43 7.12 1.93 8.52
N CYS A 44 5.90 2.23 8.07
CA CYS A 44 5.05 3.25 8.69
C CYS A 44 4.68 2.91 10.14
N LEU A 45 4.25 1.68 10.42
CA LEU A 45 3.88 1.24 11.75
C LEU A 45 5.09 1.23 12.70
N THR A 46 6.26 0.82 12.21
CA THR A 46 7.50 0.84 13.00
C THR A 46 7.89 2.27 13.38
N GLU A 47 7.79 3.22 12.46
CA GLU A 47 8.05 4.63 12.75
C GLU A 47 7.00 5.19 13.73
N TYR A 48 5.73 4.82 13.56
CA TYR A 48 4.66 5.24 14.47
C TYR A 48 4.92 4.81 15.92
N LEU A 49 5.44 3.60 16.13
CA LEU A 49 5.81 3.09 17.47
C LEU A 49 6.85 3.96 18.18
N ARG A 50 7.69 4.72 17.46
CA ARG A 50 8.66 5.64 18.06
C ARG A 50 8.02 6.83 18.77
N ASN A 51 6.73 7.09 18.57
CA ASN A 51 6.03 8.15 19.31
C ASN A 51 5.53 7.71 20.70
N TYR A 52 5.71 6.43 21.06
CA TYR A 52 5.26 5.87 22.33
C TYR A 52 6.38 5.74 23.38
N PHE A 53 7.62 6.00 22.97
CA PHE A 53 8.83 6.00 23.81
C PHE A 53 9.59 7.30 23.57
#